data_AF-A0A3D5FG54-F1
#
_entry.id   AF-A0A3D5FG54-F1
#
_cell.length_a   1.000
_cell.length_b   1.000
_cell.length_c   1.000
_cell.angle_alpha   90.00
_cell.angle_beta   90.00
_cell.angle_gamma   90.00
#
_symmetry.space_group_name_H-M   'P 1'
#
loop_
_entity.id
_entity.type
_entity.pdbx_description
1 polymer ?
#
loop_
_entity_poly.entity_id
_entity_poly.type
_entity_poly.pdbx_seq_one_letter_code
_entity_poly.pdbx_strand_id
1 'polypeptide(L)'
;MAEVKLFGYCNNISVKPGDEQTFHVTADGTDTAEAQLVRLIHGDQHPDGPGFVEEEVDCEINGAWQVNKQYTQVGSYLQVPDPQNRLCPDGSFSMFAYIWPSLHSKVGAQAVLTRYDDYNCIGYGIAIDPNGKLLFTVADGKEIDHVEAEVPLQRHIWYFVGASYDASTGKATLYQAGVVNRYNSLWGKVTPMDYDSHVCETFRFKPEHAPDISFLLGGTWDYHLTRGKFVNELFSGKIDRPGIVSGVLSREEFDHICSGGKPPEKDILAYWDTTAGYTDTGIGDTVIDTGPHGLNAIGINKPVRAQTGWNWNGRNDCFRLAPEEYGGIELHEDSVIDCGWDVTKSLVIPEDLKSGVYAVRLRAGDGTGLSEEYLVFFVRAKTPRAPIAFLVPTATYLAYANDHLSFEAQMAQPIVGQTPVVTETDIEIHQSPEFGRSTYDHHHDGAGV
;
A
#
# COMPACT_ATOMS: atom_id res chain seq x y z
N MET A 1 -8.56 -15.06 28.83
CA MET A 1 -7.99 -13.71 28.65
C MET A 1 -7.32 -13.71 27.30
N ALA A 2 -7.35 -12.60 26.56
CA ALA A 2 -6.58 -12.50 25.33
C ALA A 2 -5.09 -12.68 25.66
N GLU A 3 -4.34 -13.30 24.75
CA GLU A 3 -2.89 -13.40 24.85
C GLU A 3 -2.29 -11.99 24.85
N VAL A 4 -1.26 -11.77 25.69
CA VAL A 4 -0.60 -10.46 25.79
C VAL A 4 0.49 -10.40 24.74
N LYS A 5 0.40 -9.42 23.84
CA LYS A 5 1.39 -9.19 22.78
C LYS A 5 1.81 -7.73 22.76
N LEU A 6 3.10 -7.47 22.61
CA LEU A 6 3.67 -6.14 22.44
C LEU A 6 4.48 -6.10 21.16
N PHE A 7 4.24 -5.07 20.36
CA PHE A 7 5.09 -4.74 19.21
C PHE A 7 5.29 -3.24 19.15
N GLY A 8 6.43 -2.82 18.62
CA GLY A 8 6.68 -1.40 18.47
C GLY A 8 7.83 -1.06 17.54
N TYR A 9 7.93 0.22 17.23
CA TYR A 9 9.03 0.76 16.45
C TYR A 9 9.43 2.17 16.91
N CYS A 10 10.57 2.58 16.37
CA CYS A 10 11.23 3.85 16.59
C CYS A 10 11.10 4.70 15.32
N ASN A 11 10.80 6.00 15.41
CA ASN A 11 10.75 6.86 14.22
C ASN A 11 12.11 7.04 13.54
N ASN A 12 13.19 7.01 14.31
CA ASN A 12 14.56 7.08 13.81
C ASN A 12 15.34 5.81 14.20
N ILE A 13 16.09 5.26 13.23
CA ILE A 13 17.00 4.15 13.49
C ILE A 13 18.27 4.61 14.23
N SER A 14 18.70 5.86 14.04
CA SER A 14 19.89 6.40 14.70
C SER A 14 19.79 7.87 15.05
N VAL A 15 20.16 8.18 16.28
CA VAL A 15 20.04 9.50 16.93
C VAL A 15 21.35 9.91 17.60
N LYS A 16 21.46 11.18 17.98
CA LYS A 16 22.52 11.74 18.81
C LYS A 16 21.91 12.29 20.10
N PRO A 17 22.71 12.51 21.15
CA PRO A 17 22.25 13.28 22.30
C PRO A 17 21.59 14.59 21.89
N GLY A 18 20.48 14.96 22.55
CA GLY A 18 19.67 16.14 22.22
C GLY A 18 18.71 15.97 21.04
N ASP A 19 18.83 14.91 20.23
CA ASP A 19 17.80 14.58 19.22
C ASP A 19 16.55 14.04 19.94
N GLU A 20 15.37 14.25 19.33
CA GLU A 20 14.12 13.64 19.80
C GLU A 20 13.91 12.28 19.12
N GLN A 21 13.59 11.27 19.94
CA GLN A 21 13.22 9.92 19.52
C GLN A 21 11.79 9.64 19.97
N THR A 22 10.94 9.17 19.06
CA THR A 22 9.59 8.71 19.40
C THR A 22 9.50 7.18 19.31
N PHE A 23 8.64 6.64 20.16
CA PHE A 23 8.37 5.21 20.29
C PHE A 23 6.88 4.98 20.08
N HIS A 24 6.56 4.03 19.22
CA HIS A 24 5.20 3.69 18.81
C HIS A 24 4.95 2.25 19.19
N VAL A 25 3.94 1.99 20.00
CA VAL A 25 3.68 0.66 20.57
C VAL A 25 2.22 0.28 20.36
N THR A 26 2.01 -0.90 19.82
CA THR A 26 0.70 -1.57 19.81
C THR A 26 0.71 -2.70 20.83
N ALA A 27 -0.42 -2.89 21.51
CA ALA A 27 -0.57 -3.92 22.53
C ALA A 27 -1.91 -4.65 22.40
N ASP A 28 -1.85 -5.98 22.50
CA ASP A 28 -3.03 -6.85 22.65
C ASP A 28 -3.07 -7.41 24.08
N GLY A 29 -4.27 -7.56 24.64
CA GLY A 29 -4.48 -8.18 25.94
C GLY A 29 -4.01 -7.37 27.17
N THR A 30 -3.47 -6.16 27.00
CA THR A 30 -3.02 -5.25 28.07
C THR A 30 -3.22 -3.77 27.71
N ASP A 31 -3.31 -2.92 28.72
CA ASP A 31 -3.32 -1.45 28.61
C ASP A 31 -2.03 -0.81 29.19
N THR A 32 -1.13 -1.63 29.73
CA THR A 32 0.11 -1.20 30.37
C THR A 32 1.29 -2.10 30.00
N ALA A 33 2.47 -1.50 29.92
CA ALA A 33 3.75 -2.19 29.76
C ALA A 33 4.82 -1.50 30.61
N GLU A 34 5.69 -2.27 31.27
CA GLU A 34 6.84 -1.74 32.00
C GLU A 34 7.98 -1.51 31.03
N ALA A 35 8.49 -0.29 30.98
CA ALA A 35 9.58 0.12 30.09
C ALA A 35 10.90 0.30 30.86
N GLN A 36 11.98 -0.16 30.26
CA GLN A 36 13.34 0.02 30.78
C GLN A 36 14.28 0.32 29.62
N LEU A 37 14.96 1.47 29.67
CA LEU A 37 16.07 1.74 28.76
C LEU A 37 17.22 0.79 29.09
N VAL A 38 17.69 0.08 28.08
CA VAL A 38 18.82 -0.85 28.19
C VAL A 38 19.86 -0.56 27.13
N ARG A 39 21.12 -0.81 27.47
CA ARG A 39 22.22 -0.88 26.52
C ARG A 39 22.46 -2.34 26.16
N LEU A 40 22.33 -2.67 24.88
CA LEU A 40 22.54 -4.02 24.39
C LEU A 40 24.03 -4.30 24.21
N ILE A 41 24.50 -5.44 24.73
CA ILE A 41 25.91 -5.85 24.69
C ILE A 41 26.10 -7.15 23.92
N HIS A 42 25.26 -8.15 24.17
CA HIS A 42 25.34 -9.45 23.51
C HIS A 42 23.95 -10.07 23.33
N GLY A 43 23.62 -10.51 22.12
CA GLY A 43 22.29 -11.03 21.76
C GLY A 43 22.16 -12.55 21.72
N ASP A 44 23.27 -13.28 21.53
CA ASP A 44 23.23 -14.74 21.35
C ASP A 44 23.07 -15.46 22.70
N GLN A 45 22.03 -16.29 22.78
CA GLN A 45 21.61 -17.06 23.95
C GLN A 45 22.16 -18.50 23.97
N HIS A 46 22.99 -18.88 23.00
CA HIS A 46 23.55 -20.23 22.95
C HIS A 46 24.30 -20.57 24.26
N PRO A 47 24.07 -21.76 24.86
CA PRO A 47 24.61 -22.11 26.18
C PRO A 47 26.15 -22.19 26.23
N ASP A 48 26.80 -22.42 25.09
CA ASP A 48 28.28 -22.43 24.98
C ASP A 48 28.89 -21.03 24.83
N GLY A 49 28.06 -19.99 24.69
CA GLY A 49 28.46 -18.59 24.57
C GLY A 49 28.42 -17.83 25.90
N PRO A 50 28.61 -16.49 25.87
CA PRO A 50 28.49 -15.65 27.06
C PRO A 50 27.01 -15.42 27.48
N GLY A 51 26.05 -15.85 26.68
CA GLY A 51 24.60 -15.64 26.90
C GLY A 51 24.15 -14.22 26.53
N PHE A 52 22.86 -13.94 26.69
CA PHE A 52 22.31 -12.60 26.50
C PHE A 52 22.81 -11.64 27.58
N VAL A 53 23.29 -10.46 27.18
CA VAL A 53 23.82 -9.44 28.08
C VAL A 53 23.33 -8.05 27.68
N GLU A 54 22.78 -7.35 28.67
CA GLU A 54 22.37 -5.96 28.58
C GLU A 54 22.68 -5.24 29.91
N GLU A 55 22.72 -3.92 29.86
CA GLU A 55 22.86 -3.05 31.03
C GLU A 55 21.66 -2.11 31.13
N GLU A 56 20.94 -2.14 32.25
CA GLU A 56 19.89 -1.17 32.54
C GLU A 56 20.48 0.23 32.70
N VAL A 57 19.82 1.21 32.10
CA VAL A 57 20.23 2.62 32.12
C VAL A 57 19.14 3.42 32.79
N ASP A 58 19.49 4.17 33.83
CA ASP A 58 18.57 5.12 34.45
C ASP A 58 18.21 6.22 33.45
N CYS A 59 16.91 6.41 33.23
CA CYS A 59 16.38 7.31 32.22
C CYS A 59 14.95 7.70 32.58
N GLU A 60 14.55 8.92 32.22
CA GLU A 60 13.20 9.43 32.47
C GLU A 60 12.09 8.63 31.78
N ILE A 61 12.45 7.83 30.79
CA ILE A 61 11.50 7.01 30.03
C ILE A 61 11.15 5.69 30.72
N ASN A 62 11.88 5.32 31.78
CA ASN A 62 11.66 4.07 32.52
C ASN A 62 10.34 4.12 33.32
N GLY A 63 9.77 2.96 33.61
CA GLY A 63 8.52 2.80 34.35
C GLY A 63 7.34 2.39 33.48
N ALA A 64 6.13 2.47 34.05
CA ALA A 64 4.92 2.06 33.37
C ALA A 64 4.52 3.00 32.22
N TRP A 65 4.37 2.44 31.03
CA TRP A 65 3.77 3.09 29.87
C TRP A 65 2.30 2.70 29.74
N GLN A 66 1.48 3.64 29.28
CA GLN A 66 0.14 3.36 28.79
C GLN A 66 0.25 2.92 27.33
N VAL A 67 -0.34 1.78 26.99
CA VAL A 67 -0.32 1.19 25.66
C VAL A 67 -1.73 0.79 25.26
N ASN A 68 -1.99 0.68 23.96
CA ASN A 68 -3.27 0.25 23.44
C ASN A 68 -3.10 -0.45 22.09
N LYS A 69 -4.14 -1.17 21.64
CA LYS A 69 -4.17 -1.68 20.27
C LYS A 69 -4.17 -0.50 19.30
N GLN A 70 -3.24 -0.54 18.36
CA GLN A 70 -3.15 0.33 17.20
C GLN A 70 -3.27 -0.51 15.93
N TYR A 71 -3.73 0.12 14.85
CA TYR A 71 -4.03 -0.56 13.59
C TYR A 71 -3.20 0.02 12.46
N THR A 72 -2.63 -0.84 11.64
CA THR A 72 -1.84 -0.45 10.46
C THR A 72 -2.70 -0.43 9.20
N GLN A 73 -2.56 0.60 8.37
CA GLN A 73 -3.06 0.57 7.00
C GLN A 73 -2.11 -0.28 6.15
N VAL A 74 -2.60 -1.44 5.70
CA VAL A 74 -1.88 -2.34 4.79
C VAL A 74 -2.28 -2.01 3.34
N GLY A 75 -1.35 -2.19 2.40
CA GLY A 75 -1.55 -2.04 0.97
C GLY A 75 -1.27 -0.64 0.43
N SER A 76 -0.81 -0.59 -0.81
CA SER A 76 -0.50 0.64 -1.52
C SER A 76 -1.66 1.08 -2.41
N TYR A 77 -1.92 2.39 -2.43
CA TYR A 77 -2.98 3.03 -3.21
C TYR A 77 -2.64 4.51 -3.44
N LEU A 78 -3.43 5.18 -4.28
CA LEU A 78 -3.34 6.62 -4.47
C LEU A 78 -4.58 7.30 -3.90
N GLN A 79 -4.38 8.33 -3.08
CA GLN A 79 -5.45 9.16 -2.54
C GLN A 79 -5.48 10.52 -3.25
N VAL A 80 -6.66 10.98 -3.64
CA VAL A 80 -6.88 12.28 -4.29
C VAL A 80 -7.55 13.26 -3.33
N PRO A 81 -6.82 14.24 -2.77
CA PRO A 81 -7.44 15.33 -2.04
C PRO A 81 -8.36 16.14 -2.95
N ASP A 82 -9.66 16.18 -2.62
CA ASP A 82 -10.67 16.89 -3.39
C ASP A 82 -11.50 17.85 -2.51
N PRO A 83 -10.88 18.93 -1.98
CA PRO A 83 -11.53 19.84 -1.04
C PRO A 83 -12.69 20.66 -1.65
N GLN A 84 -12.84 20.67 -2.97
CA GLN A 84 -13.95 21.33 -3.67
C GLN A 84 -14.99 20.34 -4.20
N ASN A 85 -14.91 19.05 -3.84
CA ASN A 85 -15.86 18.02 -4.25
C ASN A 85 -16.06 17.97 -5.78
N ARG A 86 -14.99 18.18 -6.55
CA ARG A 86 -14.99 18.14 -8.01
C ARG A 86 -15.25 16.75 -8.55
N LEU A 87 -14.89 15.73 -7.79
CA LEU A 87 -15.14 14.32 -8.04
C LEU A 87 -16.41 13.84 -7.31
N CYS A 88 -17.38 14.74 -7.09
CA CYS A 88 -18.75 14.42 -6.69
C CYS A 88 -19.70 14.85 -7.82
N PRO A 89 -19.68 14.19 -8.99
CA PRO A 89 -20.53 14.61 -10.10
C PRO A 89 -22.02 14.41 -9.75
N ASP A 90 -22.79 15.50 -9.73
CA ASP A 90 -24.26 15.47 -9.62
C ASP A 90 -24.96 15.10 -10.96
N GLY A 91 -24.21 15.22 -12.04
CA GLY A 91 -24.65 14.97 -13.42
C GLY A 91 -24.07 13.68 -13.99
N SER A 92 -24.10 13.59 -15.32
CA SER A 92 -23.45 12.49 -16.03
C SER A 92 -21.94 12.55 -15.86
N PHE A 93 -21.28 11.40 -15.89
CA PHE A 93 -19.83 11.32 -15.82
C PHE A 93 -19.33 10.06 -16.49
N SER A 94 -18.03 10.03 -16.80
CA SER A 94 -17.34 8.82 -17.22
C SER A 94 -15.97 8.75 -16.58
N MET A 95 -15.46 7.55 -16.35
CA MET A 95 -14.10 7.31 -15.88
C MET A 95 -13.46 6.19 -16.67
N PHE A 96 -12.14 6.18 -16.70
CA PHE A 96 -11.37 5.19 -17.44
C PHE A 96 -9.96 5.07 -16.90
N ALA A 97 -9.32 3.95 -17.20
CA ALA A 97 -7.90 3.72 -16.96
C ALA A 97 -7.38 2.63 -17.88
N TYR A 98 -6.06 2.59 -18.06
CA TYR A 98 -5.39 1.35 -18.40
C TYR A 98 -5.05 0.59 -17.14
N ILE A 99 -5.34 -0.71 -17.11
CA ILE A 99 -5.07 -1.57 -15.96
C ILE A 99 -4.35 -2.86 -16.36
N TRP A 100 -3.58 -3.39 -15.42
CA TRP A 100 -2.91 -4.68 -15.53
C TRP A 100 -3.08 -5.41 -14.20
N PRO A 101 -4.14 -6.22 -14.01
CA PRO A 101 -4.36 -6.92 -12.74
C PRO A 101 -3.30 -8.02 -12.54
N SER A 102 -2.73 -8.13 -11.35
CA SER A 102 -1.75 -9.17 -11.01
C SER A 102 -2.33 -10.31 -10.18
N LEU A 103 -3.28 -10.00 -9.29
CA LEU A 103 -3.96 -11.02 -8.48
C LEU A 103 -4.98 -11.85 -9.27
N HIS A 104 -5.22 -13.05 -8.77
CA HIS A 104 -6.20 -13.96 -9.32
C HIS A 104 -7.64 -13.58 -8.94
N SER A 105 -8.58 -13.84 -9.84
CA SER A 105 -9.99 -14.05 -9.48
C SER A 105 -10.06 -15.11 -8.38
N LYS A 106 -10.61 -14.78 -7.22
CA LYS A 106 -10.76 -15.56 -5.95
C LYS A 106 -10.03 -14.99 -4.74
N VAL A 107 -9.22 -13.95 -4.88
CA VAL A 107 -8.56 -13.30 -3.72
C VAL A 107 -9.50 -12.33 -2.99
N GLY A 108 -10.56 -11.88 -3.67
CA GLY A 108 -11.54 -10.94 -3.14
C GLY A 108 -11.98 -9.96 -4.23
N ALA A 109 -12.81 -8.99 -3.86
CA ALA A 109 -13.05 -7.83 -4.71
C ALA A 109 -11.84 -6.88 -4.67
N GLN A 110 -11.58 -6.20 -5.78
CA GLN A 110 -10.47 -5.26 -5.93
C GLN A 110 -10.94 -3.98 -6.61
N ALA A 111 -10.81 -2.86 -5.93
CA ALA A 111 -11.26 -1.55 -6.37
C ALA A 111 -10.20 -0.85 -7.22
N VAL A 112 -10.56 -0.43 -8.43
CA VAL A 112 -9.62 0.20 -9.37
C VAL A 112 -9.68 1.72 -9.26
N LEU A 113 -10.86 2.30 -9.46
CA LEU A 113 -11.11 3.74 -9.45
C LEU A 113 -12.39 4.00 -8.67
N THR A 114 -12.32 4.58 -7.48
CA THR A 114 -13.50 4.72 -6.63
C THR A 114 -13.58 6.05 -5.91
N ARG A 115 -14.81 6.48 -5.65
CA ARG A 115 -15.15 7.33 -4.52
C ARG A 115 -16.31 6.66 -3.82
N TYR A 116 -15.98 5.60 -3.08
CA TYR A 116 -16.96 4.67 -2.54
C TYR A 116 -16.63 4.37 -1.08
N ASP A 117 -17.67 4.37 -0.24
CA ASP A 117 -17.64 4.00 1.17
C ASP A 117 -18.44 2.70 1.32
N ASP A 118 -17.71 1.61 1.56
CA ASP A 118 -18.23 0.25 1.71
C ASP A 118 -19.15 0.13 2.93
N TYR A 119 -18.78 0.78 4.04
CA TYR A 119 -19.51 0.69 5.30
C TYR A 119 -20.91 1.30 5.19
N ASN A 120 -21.00 2.47 4.56
CA ASN A 120 -22.25 3.18 4.36
C ASN A 120 -22.94 2.85 3.03
N CYS A 121 -22.33 2.03 2.18
CA CYS A 121 -22.80 1.71 0.83
C CYS A 121 -23.16 2.96 0.01
N ILE A 122 -22.22 3.88 -0.16
CA ILE A 122 -22.47 5.18 -0.80
C ILE A 122 -21.31 5.56 -1.74
N GLY A 123 -21.65 6.08 -2.91
CA GLY A 123 -20.68 6.57 -3.88
C GLY A 123 -20.71 5.82 -5.20
N TYR A 124 -19.55 5.72 -5.84
CA TYR A 124 -19.42 5.06 -7.15
C TYR A 124 -18.00 4.54 -7.39
N GLY A 125 -17.84 3.61 -8.34
CA GLY A 125 -16.51 3.18 -8.76
C GLY A 125 -16.48 2.05 -9.79
N ILE A 126 -15.30 1.85 -10.36
CA ILE A 126 -14.94 0.66 -11.13
C ILE A 126 -14.14 -0.29 -10.22
N ALA A 127 -14.54 -1.56 -10.19
CA ALA A 127 -13.91 -2.60 -9.40
C ALA A 127 -13.83 -3.92 -10.19
N ILE A 128 -13.14 -4.90 -9.62
CA ILE A 128 -13.07 -6.28 -10.08
C ILE A 128 -13.75 -7.14 -9.02
N ASP A 129 -14.71 -7.95 -9.43
CA ASP A 129 -15.44 -8.85 -8.53
C ASP A 129 -14.59 -10.07 -8.13
N PRO A 130 -15.03 -10.87 -7.14
CA PRO A 130 -14.33 -12.09 -6.74
C PRO A 130 -14.20 -13.15 -7.86
N ASN A 131 -15.00 -13.07 -8.92
CA ASN A 131 -14.89 -13.92 -10.11
C ASN A 131 -13.96 -13.36 -11.19
N GLY A 132 -13.32 -12.21 -10.95
CA GLY A 132 -12.39 -11.55 -11.87
C GLY A 132 -13.04 -10.69 -12.93
N LYS A 133 -14.34 -10.40 -12.83
CA LYS A 133 -15.06 -9.58 -13.79
C LYS A 133 -15.04 -8.12 -13.40
N LEU A 134 -14.92 -7.25 -14.39
CA LEU A 134 -15.02 -5.82 -14.19
C LEU A 134 -16.47 -5.44 -13.83
N LEU A 135 -16.62 -4.53 -12.88
CA LEU A 135 -17.88 -3.97 -12.42
C LEU A 135 -17.81 -2.45 -12.46
N PHE A 136 -18.92 -1.81 -12.79
CA PHE A 136 -19.15 -0.40 -12.47
C PHE A 136 -20.37 -0.30 -11.56
N THR A 137 -20.18 0.36 -10.41
CA THR A 137 -21.13 0.40 -9.30
C THR A 137 -21.50 1.83 -8.94
N VAL A 138 -22.76 2.05 -8.57
CA VAL A 138 -23.27 3.24 -7.88
C VAL A 138 -24.07 2.84 -6.65
N ALA A 139 -24.03 3.66 -5.61
CA ALA A 139 -24.79 3.44 -4.38
C ALA A 139 -25.28 4.75 -3.74
N ASP A 140 -26.43 4.70 -3.08
CA ASP A 140 -27.14 5.86 -2.50
C ASP A 140 -27.21 5.86 -0.96
N GLY A 141 -26.49 4.93 -0.32
CA GLY A 141 -26.55 4.68 1.12
C GLY A 141 -27.63 3.68 1.56
N LYS A 142 -28.41 3.13 0.62
CA LYS A 142 -29.50 2.18 0.91
C LYS A 142 -29.47 0.99 -0.04
N GLU A 143 -29.25 1.25 -1.32
CA GLU A 143 -29.20 0.25 -2.37
C GLU A 143 -27.94 0.41 -3.22
N ILE A 144 -27.59 -0.66 -3.94
CA ILE A 144 -26.47 -0.72 -4.87
C ILE A 144 -27.01 -1.15 -6.23
N ASP A 145 -26.56 -0.50 -7.29
CA ASP A 145 -26.74 -0.91 -8.67
C ASP A 145 -25.37 -1.06 -9.33
N HIS A 146 -25.23 -2.08 -10.16
CA HIS A 146 -24.00 -2.33 -10.90
C HIS A 146 -24.28 -2.86 -12.31
N VAL A 147 -23.32 -2.68 -13.19
CA VAL A 147 -23.21 -3.37 -14.48
C VAL A 147 -21.92 -4.18 -14.47
N GLU A 148 -21.97 -5.41 -14.97
CA GLU A 148 -20.88 -6.38 -14.96
C GLU A 148 -20.42 -6.70 -16.38
N ALA A 149 -19.12 -6.92 -16.57
CA ALA A 149 -18.56 -7.41 -17.81
C ALA A 149 -18.94 -8.87 -18.10
N GLU A 150 -19.04 -9.20 -19.39
CA GLU A 150 -19.41 -10.56 -19.83
C GLU A 150 -18.27 -11.56 -19.63
N VAL A 151 -17.02 -11.10 -19.71
CA VAL A 151 -15.81 -11.94 -19.64
C VAL A 151 -14.85 -11.45 -18.54
N PRO A 152 -14.22 -12.37 -17.78
CA PRO A 152 -13.32 -12.00 -16.70
C PRO A 152 -11.97 -11.50 -17.22
N LEU A 153 -11.40 -10.56 -16.48
CA LEU A 153 -10.03 -10.12 -16.66
C LEU A 153 -9.05 -11.27 -16.42
N GLN A 154 -7.96 -11.27 -17.18
CA GLN A 154 -6.88 -12.22 -17.04
C GLN A 154 -5.69 -11.54 -16.34
N ARG A 155 -5.05 -12.26 -15.42
CA ARG A 155 -3.86 -11.74 -14.75
C ARG A 155 -2.77 -11.42 -15.78
N HIS A 156 -2.01 -10.38 -15.50
CA HIS A 156 -0.86 -9.96 -16.25
C HIS A 156 -1.14 -9.57 -17.71
N ILE A 157 -2.38 -9.16 -18.01
CA ILE A 157 -2.82 -8.66 -19.31
C ILE A 157 -3.21 -7.19 -19.17
N TRP A 158 -2.75 -6.34 -20.10
CA TRP A 158 -3.20 -4.96 -20.13
C TRP A 158 -4.59 -4.82 -20.74
N TYR A 159 -5.45 -4.08 -20.06
CA TYR A 159 -6.77 -3.69 -20.50
C TYR A 159 -6.89 -2.17 -20.51
N PHE A 160 -7.69 -1.64 -21.42
CA PHE A 160 -8.34 -0.36 -21.23
C PHE A 160 -9.74 -0.62 -20.69
N VAL A 161 -10.06 0.01 -19.57
CA VAL A 161 -11.36 -0.10 -18.91
C VAL A 161 -12.00 1.27 -18.79
N GLY A 162 -13.32 1.32 -18.91
CA GLY A 162 -14.06 2.56 -18.76
C GLY A 162 -15.51 2.33 -18.36
N ALA A 163 -16.10 3.32 -17.72
CA ALA A 163 -17.50 3.33 -17.40
C ALA A 163 -18.09 4.72 -17.65
N SER A 164 -19.34 4.77 -18.11
CA SER A 164 -20.10 6.01 -18.25
C SER A 164 -21.47 5.89 -17.61
N TYR A 165 -21.90 6.97 -16.95
CA TYR A 165 -23.22 7.08 -16.34
C TYR A 165 -23.93 8.33 -16.88
N ASP A 166 -25.11 8.14 -17.43
CA ASP A 166 -25.98 9.22 -17.88
C ASP A 166 -27.04 9.53 -16.82
N ALA A 167 -26.85 10.61 -16.07
CA ALA A 167 -27.75 11.00 -14.99
C ALA A 167 -29.14 11.47 -15.48
N SER A 168 -29.33 11.69 -16.78
CA SER A 168 -30.62 12.07 -17.36
C SER A 168 -31.48 10.87 -17.73
N THR A 169 -30.87 9.74 -18.07
CA THR A 169 -31.54 8.51 -18.49
C THR A 169 -31.39 7.34 -17.52
N GLY A 170 -30.43 7.43 -16.58
CA GLY A 170 -30.03 6.32 -15.70
C GLY A 170 -29.14 5.29 -16.41
N LYS A 171 -28.81 5.49 -17.69
CA LYS A 171 -28.05 4.52 -18.48
C LYS A 171 -26.60 4.46 -18.01
N ALA A 172 -26.14 3.25 -17.68
CA ALA A 172 -24.76 2.96 -17.32
C ALA A 172 -24.12 2.04 -18.37
N THR A 173 -22.93 2.40 -18.85
CA THR A 173 -22.15 1.60 -19.80
C THR A 173 -20.85 1.17 -19.14
N LEU A 174 -20.47 -0.10 -19.33
CA LEU A 174 -19.16 -0.63 -18.98
C LEU A 174 -18.41 -1.03 -20.25
N TYR A 175 -17.17 -0.57 -20.37
CA TYR A 175 -16.28 -0.81 -21.49
C TYR A 175 -15.02 -1.54 -20.98
N GLN A 176 -14.66 -2.63 -21.64
CA GLN A 176 -13.46 -3.41 -21.39
C GLN A 176 -12.85 -3.80 -22.74
N ALA A 177 -11.57 -3.52 -22.95
CA ALA A 177 -10.85 -3.95 -24.14
C ALA A 177 -9.41 -4.37 -23.82
N GLY A 178 -8.96 -5.49 -24.40
CA GLY A 178 -7.56 -5.92 -24.26
C GLY A 178 -6.61 -5.08 -25.12
N VAL A 179 -5.58 -4.47 -24.53
CA VAL A 179 -4.58 -3.64 -25.24
C VAL A 179 -3.21 -4.33 -25.34
N VAL A 180 -3.24 -5.64 -25.53
CA VAL A 180 -2.07 -6.51 -25.63
C VAL A 180 -1.20 -6.12 -26.82
N ASN A 181 0.11 -5.99 -26.60
CA ASN A 181 1.12 -5.90 -27.65
C ASN A 181 2.11 -7.07 -27.55
N ARG A 182 3.28 -6.99 -28.20
CA ARG A 182 4.27 -8.09 -28.18
C ARG A 182 5.02 -8.22 -26.83
N TYR A 183 5.01 -7.19 -25.99
CA TYR A 183 5.94 -7.03 -24.87
C TYR A 183 5.27 -6.66 -23.54
N ASN A 184 4.07 -6.07 -23.56
CA ASN A 184 3.47 -5.47 -22.37
C ASN A 184 2.73 -6.48 -21.47
N SER A 185 2.38 -7.67 -21.97
CA SER A 185 1.47 -8.62 -21.33
C SER A 185 2.06 -10.03 -21.28
N LEU A 186 1.51 -10.89 -20.40
CA LEU A 186 1.97 -12.26 -20.19
C LEU A 186 1.99 -13.12 -21.46
N TRP A 187 0.99 -12.94 -22.31
CA TRP A 187 0.95 -13.54 -23.64
C TRP A 187 0.66 -12.48 -24.69
N GLY A 188 1.16 -12.70 -25.90
CA GLY A 188 0.95 -11.81 -27.04
C GLY A 188 -0.29 -12.16 -27.87
N LYS A 189 -0.53 -11.38 -28.93
CA LYS A 189 -1.69 -11.47 -29.85
C LYS A 189 -1.89 -12.81 -30.57
N VAL A 190 -0.96 -13.76 -30.46
CA VAL A 190 -1.09 -15.10 -31.07
C VAL A 190 -1.99 -16.02 -30.25
N THR A 191 -2.21 -15.70 -28.97
CA THR A 191 -3.15 -16.42 -28.11
C THR A 191 -4.57 -15.97 -28.46
N PRO A 192 -5.47 -16.86 -28.90
CA PRO A 192 -6.80 -16.50 -29.38
C PRO A 192 -7.77 -16.28 -28.20
N MET A 193 -7.50 -15.24 -27.40
CA MET A 193 -8.36 -14.82 -26.30
C MET A 193 -9.25 -13.67 -26.75
N ASP A 194 -10.51 -13.71 -26.36
CA ASP A 194 -11.40 -12.56 -26.42
C ASP A 194 -11.40 -11.87 -25.06
N TYR A 195 -11.03 -10.59 -25.07
CA TYR A 195 -10.86 -9.76 -23.88
C TYR A 195 -11.99 -8.74 -23.73
N ASP A 196 -12.76 -8.54 -24.79
CA ASP A 196 -13.57 -7.36 -24.94
C ASP A 196 -14.95 -7.58 -24.32
N SER A 197 -15.48 -6.55 -23.67
CA SER A 197 -16.86 -6.53 -23.21
C SER A 197 -17.39 -5.11 -23.27
N HIS A 198 -18.65 -4.98 -23.67
CA HIS A 198 -19.31 -3.69 -23.77
C HIS A 198 -20.77 -3.84 -23.40
N VAL A 199 -21.06 -3.61 -22.12
CA VAL A 199 -22.37 -3.89 -21.51
C VAL A 199 -23.04 -2.59 -21.14
N CYS A 200 -24.36 -2.57 -21.24
CA CYS A 200 -25.15 -1.42 -20.86
C CYS A 200 -26.37 -1.85 -20.06
N GLU A 201 -26.59 -1.19 -18.94
CA GLU A 201 -27.77 -1.36 -18.09
C GLU A 201 -28.42 -0.01 -17.78
N THR A 202 -29.61 -0.04 -17.18
CA THR A 202 -30.28 1.16 -16.66
C THR A 202 -30.36 1.08 -15.15
N PHE A 203 -29.66 1.98 -14.46
CA PHE A 203 -29.67 2.07 -13.02
C PHE A 203 -30.96 2.75 -12.53
N ARG A 204 -31.43 2.29 -11.38
CA ARG A 204 -32.68 2.68 -10.72
C ARG A 204 -32.55 4.03 -10.02
N PHE A 205 -31.34 4.42 -9.66
CA PHE A 205 -31.04 5.63 -8.90
C PHE A 205 -29.69 6.25 -9.30
N LYS A 206 -29.38 7.40 -8.70
CA LYS A 206 -28.12 8.14 -8.85
C LYS A 206 -27.21 7.86 -7.66
N PRO A 207 -25.88 7.84 -7.84
CA PRO A 207 -24.98 7.76 -6.69
C PRO A 207 -25.21 8.96 -5.77
N GLU A 208 -25.19 8.71 -4.47
CA GLU A 208 -25.04 9.77 -3.46
C GLU A 208 -23.55 9.87 -3.09
N HIS A 209 -23.14 11.02 -2.58
CA HIS A 209 -21.73 11.31 -2.32
C HIS A 209 -21.50 11.48 -0.81
N ALA A 210 -20.72 10.60 -0.19
CA ALA A 210 -20.30 10.81 1.20
C ALA A 210 -19.46 12.09 1.32
N PRO A 211 -19.67 12.95 2.34
CA PRO A 211 -18.98 14.24 2.43
C PRO A 211 -17.49 14.12 2.79
N ASP A 212 -17.10 13.05 3.48
CA ASP A 212 -15.81 12.92 4.14
C ASP A 212 -14.95 11.76 3.61
N ILE A 213 -14.99 11.52 2.29
CA ILE A 213 -14.12 10.55 1.61
C ILE A 213 -13.46 11.17 0.38
N SER A 214 -12.22 10.74 0.12
CA SER A 214 -11.46 11.11 -1.08
C SER A 214 -11.72 10.11 -2.20
N PHE A 215 -11.48 10.52 -3.45
CA PHE A 215 -11.36 9.57 -4.55
C PHE A 215 -10.06 8.76 -4.38
N LEU A 216 -10.11 7.46 -4.64
CA LEU A 216 -9.00 6.53 -4.52
C LEU A 216 -8.74 5.86 -5.88
N LEU A 217 -7.46 5.63 -6.16
CA LEU A 217 -7.04 4.67 -7.17
C LEU A 217 -6.44 3.48 -6.43
N GLY A 218 -7.04 2.31 -6.60
CA GLY A 218 -6.58 1.06 -5.99
C GLY A 218 -7.14 0.73 -4.60
N GLY A 219 -8.35 1.17 -4.24
CA GLY A 219 -9.01 0.80 -2.98
C GLY A 219 -10.41 1.41 -2.80
N THR A 220 -11.11 1.01 -1.75
CA THR A 220 -12.39 1.60 -1.26
C THR A 220 -12.23 2.10 0.18
N TRP A 221 -13.08 3.03 0.61
CA TRP A 221 -13.13 3.44 2.01
C TRP A 221 -14.01 2.50 2.81
N ASP A 222 -13.60 2.19 4.04
CA ASP A 222 -14.38 1.40 4.99
C ASP A 222 -14.20 1.96 6.41
N TYR A 223 -15.00 1.47 7.35
CA TYR A 223 -15.00 1.90 8.73
C TYR A 223 -15.20 0.73 9.70
N HIS A 224 -14.39 0.71 10.76
CA HIS A 224 -14.59 -0.21 11.88
C HIS A 224 -14.58 0.56 13.20
N LEU A 225 -15.46 0.16 14.14
CA LEU A 225 -15.69 0.87 15.41
C LEU A 225 -14.42 1.17 16.22
N THR A 226 -13.43 0.26 16.19
CA THR A 226 -12.18 0.40 16.95
C THR A 226 -11.01 0.96 16.14
N ARG A 227 -11.04 0.81 14.81
CA ARG A 227 -9.95 1.22 13.90
C ARG A 227 -10.19 2.63 13.33
N GLY A 228 -11.44 3.06 13.26
CA GLY A 228 -11.84 4.22 12.49
C GLY A 228 -11.91 3.91 11.00
N LYS A 229 -11.70 4.94 10.17
CA LYS A 229 -11.70 4.83 8.71
C LYS A 229 -10.42 4.18 8.20
N PHE A 230 -10.54 3.33 7.20
CA PHE A 230 -9.41 2.68 6.54
C PHE A 230 -9.71 2.40 5.07
N VAL A 231 -8.70 1.94 4.32
CA VAL A 231 -8.85 1.52 2.94
C VAL A 231 -8.81 -0.01 2.85
N ASN A 232 -9.75 -0.60 2.11
CA ASN A 232 -9.89 -2.03 1.85
C ASN A 232 -10.09 -2.29 0.34
N GLU A 233 -10.41 -3.54 -0.03
CA GLU A 233 -10.55 -4.02 -1.42
C GLU A 233 -9.42 -3.52 -2.33
N LEU A 234 -8.18 -3.59 -1.85
CA LEU A 234 -7.03 -3.00 -2.52
C LEU A 234 -6.76 -3.70 -3.84
N PHE A 235 -6.39 -2.92 -4.86
CA PHE A 235 -6.00 -3.46 -6.15
C PHE A 235 -4.53 -3.85 -6.16
N SER A 236 -4.24 -5.05 -6.67
CA SER A 236 -2.87 -5.43 -7.01
C SER A 236 -2.70 -5.50 -8.53
N GLY A 237 -1.68 -4.79 -9.00
CA GLY A 237 -1.40 -4.63 -10.42
C GLY A 237 -1.05 -3.21 -10.80
N LYS A 238 -1.03 -2.91 -12.10
CA LYS A 238 -0.65 -1.59 -12.62
C LYS A 238 -1.86 -0.78 -13.03
N ILE A 239 -1.84 0.52 -12.73
CA ILE A 239 -2.76 1.53 -13.26
C ILE A 239 -1.95 2.53 -14.08
N ASP A 240 -2.45 2.91 -15.26
CA ASP A 240 -1.82 3.87 -16.16
C ASP A 240 -2.88 4.83 -16.74
N ARG A 241 -2.55 6.13 -16.76
CA ARG A 241 -3.35 7.26 -17.26
C ARG A 241 -4.86 7.21 -16.95
N PRO A 242 -5.24 7.11 -15.67
CA PRO A 242 -6.63 7.17 -15.27
C PRO A 242 -7.20 8.59 -15.45
N GLY A 243 -8.51 8.68 -15.65
CA GLY A 243 -9.19 9.96 -15.78
C GLY A 243 -10.69 9.88 -15.50
N ILE A 244 -11.27 11.05 -15.26
CA ILE A 244 -12.69 11.25 -15.03
C ILE A 244 -13.15 12.52 -15.74
N VAL A 245 -14.31 12.43 -16.41
CA VAL A 245 -14.93 13.50 -17.20
C VAL A 245 -16.38 13.73 -16.78
N SER A 246 -16.89 14.95 -16.95
CA SER A 246 -18.26 15.35 -16.59
C SER A 246 -19.32 15.03 -17.66
N GLY A 247 -19.00 14.14 -18.61
CA GLY A 247 -19.87 13.77 -19.72
C GLY A 247 -19.99 12.26 -19.88
N VAL A 248 -20.93 11.82 -20.72
CA VAL A 248 -21.08 10.41 -21.11
C VAL A 248 -20.18 10.17 -22.32
N LEU A 249 -19.13 9.36 -22.15
CA LEU A 249 -18.29 8.95 -23.27
C LEU A 249 -19.03 7.92 -24.12
N SER A 250 -18.99 8.11 -25.44
CA SER A 250 -19.47 7.13 -26.41
C SER A 250 -18.48 5.98 -26.57
N ARG A 251 -18.91 4.91 -27.25
CA ARG A 251 -18.03 3.78 -27.59
C ARG A 251 -16.84 4.25 -28.44
N GLU A 252 -17.06 5.16 -29.38
CA GLU A 252 -16.02 5.72 -30.25
C GLU A 252 -15.02 6.58 -29.46
N GLU A 253 -15.49 7.30 -28.44
CA GLU A 253 -14.61 8.07 -27.55
C GLU A 253 -13.79 7.15 -26.64
N PHE A 254 -14.39 6.06 -26.12
CA PHE A 254 -13.63 5.02 -25.43
C PHE A 254 -12.61 4.35 -26.36
N ASP A 255 -12.99 3.98 -27.59
CA ASP A 255 -12.09 3.40 -28.60
C ASP A 255 -10.91 4.38 -28.90
N HIS A 256 -11.19 5.68 -28.99
CA HIS A 256 -10.16 6.71 -29.17
C HIS A 256 -9.16 6.74 -28.01
N ILE A 257 -9.65 6.82 -26.76
CA ILE A 257 -8.80 6.85 -25.57
C ILE A 257 -8.03 5.53 -25.45
N CYS A 258 -8.68 4.39 -25.65
CA CYS A 258 -8.08 3.04 -25.66
C CYS A 258 -6.84 2.97 -26.58
N SER A 259 -6.87 3.66 -27.71
CA SER A 259 -5.74 3.74 -28.66
C SER A 259 -4.63 4.75 -28.30
N GLY A 260 -4.71 5.39 -27.14
CA GLY A 260 -3.77 6.41 -26.66
C GLY A 260 -4.21 7.85 -26.88
N GLY A 261 -5.47 8.06 -27.28
CA GLY A 261 -6.09 9.38 -27.38
C GLY A 261 -6.33 10.03 -26.01
N LYS A 262 -6.65 11.32 -26.01
CA LYS A 262 -7.08 12.05 -24.80
C LYS A 262 -8.60 12.22 -24.79
N PRO A 263 -9.24 12.25 -23.60
CA PRO A 263 -10.65 12.62 -23.52
C PRO A 263 -10.89 14.07 -24.00
N PRO A 264 -12.14 14.46 -24.31
CA PRO A 264 -12.47 15.84 -24.66
C PRO A 264 -12.06 16.83 -23.57
N GLU A 265 -11.15 17.76 -23.88
CA GLU A 265 -10.53 18.66 -22.88
C GLU A 265 -11.53 19.45 -22.04
N LYS A 266 -12.63 19.88 -22.66
CA LYS A 266 -13.68 20.68 -22.01
C LYS A 266 -14.45 19.92 -20.92
N ASP A 267 -14.40 18.59 -20.94
CA ASP A 267 -15.18 17.72 -20.06
C ASP A 267 -14.29 17.09 -18.97
N ILE A 268 -12.97 17.31 -18.99
CA ILE A 268 -12.04 16.72 -18.00
C ILE A 268 -12.29 17.32 -16.60
N LEU A 269 -12.63 16.45 -15.65
CA LEU A 269 -12.63 16.76 -14.23
C LEU A 269 -11.25 16.49 -13.61
N ALA A 270 -10.64 15.36 -13.95
CA ALA A 270 -9.25 15.05 -13.65
C ALA A 270 -8.66 14.09 -14.70
N TYR A 271 -7.37 14.24 -15.00
CA TYR A 271 -6.62 13.33 -15.86
C TYR A 271 -5.19 13.21 -15.33
N TRP A 272 -4.92 12.08 -14.68
CA TRP A 272 -3.61 11.80 -14.09
C TRP A 272 -2.68 11.24 -15.15
N ASP A 273 -1.83 12.11 -15.73
CA ASP A 273 -0.73 11.62 -16.54
C ASP A 273 0.32 11.02 -15.61
N THR A 274 0.32 9.70 -15.52
CA THR A 274 1.18 8.95 -14.59
C THR A 274 2.67 9.12 -14.89
N THR A 275 3.03 9.66 -16.06
CA THR A 275 4.40 9.97 -16.49
C THR A 275 4.80 11.44 -16.27
N ALA A 276 3.84 12.31 -16.01
CA ALA A 276 4.11 13.73 -15.77
C ALA A 276 4.94 13.91 -14.49
N GLY A 277 5.93 14.80 -14.57
CA GLY A 277 6.84 15.11 -13.47
C GLY A 277 8.05 14.18 -13.35
N TYR A 278 8.20 13.19 -14.23
CA TYR A 278 9.42 12.38 -14.27
C TYR A 278 10.64 13.24 -14.64
N THR A 279 11.75 13.01 -13.93
CA THR A 279 13.03 13.69 -14.19
C THR A 279 14.17 12.69 -14.29
N ASP A 280 15.33 13.13 -14.78
CA ASP A 280 16.57 12.34 -14.76
C ASP A 280 17.10 12.09 -13.34
N THR A 281 16.66 12.88 -12.36
CA THR A 281 17.00 12.77 -10.94
C THR A 281 16.04 11.91 -10.10
N GLY A 282 14.92 11.47 -10.67
CA GLY A 282 13.97 10.59 -9.99
C GLY A 282 12.51 10.98 -10.17
N ILE A 283 11.66 10.29 -9.40
CA ILE A 283 10.19 10.38 -9.41
C ILE A 283 9.73 10.46 -7.96
N GLY A 284 8.79 11.37 -7.67
CA GLY A 284 8.19 11.52 -6.35
C GLY A 284 6.89 10.71 -6.18
N ASP A 285 6.28 10.82 -5.00
CA ASP A 285 5.05 10.11 -4.65
C ASP A 285 3.78 10.77 -5.22
N THR A 286 3.90 11.97 -5.80
CA THR A 286 2.79 12.73 -6.36
C THR A 286 2.53 12.35 -7.82
N VAL A 287 1.33 11.88 -8.12
CA VAL A 287 0.83 11.66 -9.47
C VAL A 287 0.09 12.91 -9.93
N ILE A 288 0.59 13.52 -11.00
CA ILE A 288 0.15 14.86 -11.42
C ILE A 288 -1.17 14.77 -12.19
N ASP A 289 -2.18 15.49 -11.72
CA ASP A 289 -3.37 15.80 -12.53
C ASP A 289 -3.00 16.89 -13.54
N THR A 290 -3.05 16.53 -14.82
CA THR A 290 -2.82 17.46 -15.94
C THR A 290 -4.12 18.08 -16.47
N GLY A 291 -5.25 17.75 -15.82
CA GLY A 291 -6.54 18.40 -16.01
C GLY A 291 -6.60 19.82 -15.42
N PRO A 292 -7.76 20.47 -15.52
CA PRO A 292 -7.92 21.89 -15.19
C PRO A 292 -7.94 22.20 -13.68
N HIS A 293 -7.97 21.19 -12.81
CA HIS A 293 -8.21 21.36 -11.38
C HIS A 293 -7.01 21.05 -10.49
N GLY A 294 -5.96 20.40 -11.01
CA GLY A 294 -4.74 20.11 -10.27
C GLY A 294 -4.99 19.17 -9.09
N LEU A 295 -5.93 18.23 -9.23
CA LEU A 295 -6.31 17.23 -8.25
C LEU A 295 -5.27 16.11 -8.19
N ASN A 296 -4.02 16.46 -7.86
CA ASN A 296 -2.92 15.52 -7.80
C ASN A 296 -3.21 14.38 -6.81
N ALA A 297 -2.88 13.15 -7.21
CA ALA A 297 -2.99 11.99 -6.32
C ALA A 297 -1.68 11.78 -5.55
N ILE A 298 -1.76 11.29 -4.31
CA ILE A 298 -0.62 11.03 -3.43
C ILE A 298 -0.55 9.54 -3.14
N GLY A 299 0.63 8.94 -3.33
CA GLY A 299 0.87 7.54 -3.00
C GLY A 299 0.97 7.26 -1.51
N ILE A 300 0.16 6.32 -1.04
CA ILE A 300 0.20 5.77 0.31
C ILE A 300 0.83 4.37 0.25
N ASN A 301 1.71 4.05 1.22
CA ASN A 301 2.50 2.80 1.22
C ASN A 301 3.36 2.58 -0.04
N LYS A 302 3.87 3.66 -0.64
CA LYS A 302 4.79 3.68 -1.81
C LYS A 302 4.34 2.81 -3.00
N PRO A 303 3.32 3.23 -3.76
CA PRO A 303 3.09 2.72 -5.11
C PRO A 303 4.39 2.72 -5.94
N VAL A 304 4.71 1.62 -6.62
CA VAL A 304 5.94 1.51 -7.40
C VAL A 304 5.73 2.16 -8.77
N ARG A 305 6.36 3.32 -8.96
CA ARG A 305 6.23 4.14 -10.18
C ARG A 305 7.33 3.87 -11.20
N ALA A 306 7.16 4.40 -12.42
CA ALA A 306 8.01 4.12 -13.57
C ALA A 306 8.13 2.63 -13.90
N GLN A 307 7.02 1.90 -13.72
CA GLN A 307 6.87 0.57 -14.27
C GLN A 307 6.47 0.66 -15.73
N THR A 308 6.74 -0.39 -16.50
CA THR A 308 6.33 -0.48 -17.91
C THR A 308 4.83 -0.21 -18.03
N GLY A 309 4.46 0.74 -18.88
CA GLY A 309 3.07 1.12 -19.13
C GLY A 309 2.41 0.26 -20.20
N TRP A 310 1.12 0.54 -20.45
CA TRP A 310 0.34 -0.18 -21.47
C TRP A 310 0.96 -0.08 -22.88
N ASN A 311 1.66 1.01 -23.16
CA ASN A 311 2.27 1.31 -24.45
C ASN A 311 3.74 0.87 -24.57
N TRP A 312 4.33 0.25 -23.54
CA TRP A 312 5.72 -0.20 -23.60
C TRP A 312 5.91 -1.25 -24.70
N ASN A 313 6.93 -1.06 -25.54
CA ASN A 313 7.13 -1.83 -26.78
C ASN A 313 8.43 -2.65 -26.81
N GLY A 314 9.10 -2.82 -25.67
CA GLY A 314 10.30 -3.65 -25.58
C GLY A 314 11.58 -3.04 -26.15
N ARG A 315 11.59 -1.74 -26.48
CA ARG A 315 12.77 -1.08 -27.05
C ARG A 315 13.57 -0.27 -26.04
N ASN A 316 12.89 0.48 -25.18
CA ASN A 316 13.53 1.35 -24.20
C ASN A 316 13.45 0.68 -22.84
N ASP A 317 14.61 0.38 -22.22
CA ASP A 317 14.69 -0.29 -20.92
C ASP A 317 14.97 0.68 -19.76
N CYS A 318 14.83 1.99 -20.00
CA CYS A 318 15.06 3.01 -18.99
C CYS A 318 13.98 4.10 -19.08
N PHE A 319 13.19 4.24 -18.01
CA PHE A 319 12.13 5.25 -17.92
C PHE A 319 12.63 6.69 -18.10
N ARG A 320 13.92 6.96 -17.83
CA ARG A 320 14.51 8.29 -18.02
C ARG A 320 14.69 8.66 -19.50
N LEU A 321 14.75 7.67 -20.38
CA LEU A 321 14.96 7.88 -21.82
C LEU A 321 13.65 7.95 -22.62
N ALA A 322 12.62 7.26 -22.14
CA ALA A 322 11.29 7.22 -22.77
C ALA A 322 10.20 7.21 -21.68
N PRO A 323 10.08 8.26 -20.85
CA PRO A 323 9.16 8.29 -19.70
C PRO A 323 7.71 8.02 -20.09
N GLU A 324 7.31 8.39 -21.31
CA GLU A 324 6.00 8.15 -21.87
C GLU A 324 5.63 6.66 -22.00
N GLU A 325 6.60 5.75 -22.01
CA GLU A 325 6.36 4.29 -22.04
C GLU A 325 6.30 3.67 -20.63
N TYR A 326 6.49 4.47 -19.57
CA TYR A 326 6.62 4.03 -18.18
C TYR A 326 5.55 4.65 -17.28
N GLY A 327 4.31 4.65 -17.77
CA GLY A 327 3.13 5.13 -17.05
C GLY A 327 2.53 4.14 -16.06
N GLY A 328 3.07 2.92 -15.96
CA GLY A 328 2.60 1.94 -14.98
C GLY A 328 2.93 2.39 -13.56
N ILE A 329 1.88 2.49 -12.73
CA ILE A 329 2.00 2.59 -11.28
C ILE A 329 1.54 1.24 -10.73
N GLU A 330 2.46 0.48 -10.17
CA GLU A 330 2.19 -0.83 -9.58
C GLU A 330 1.80 -0.67 -8.11
N LEU A 331 0.67 -1.30 -7.77
CA LEU A 331 0.06 -1.33 -6.45
C LEU A 331 0.08 -2.79 -5.97
N HIS A 332 0.24 -2.96 -4.66
CA HIS A 332 0.17 -4.26 -4.01
C HIS A 332 -0.64 -4.15 -2.72
N GLU A 333 -1.58 -5.07 -2.54
CA GLU A 333 -2.54 -5.06 -1.42
C GLU A 333 -1.90 -5.27 -0.04
N ASP A 334 -0.64 -5.72 0.00
CA ASP A 334 0.12 -6.06 1.22
C ASP A 334 1.34 -5.16 1.46
N SER A 335 1.48 -4.05 0.73
CA SER A 335 2.56 -3.07 0.95
C SER A 335 2.43 -2.36 2.31
N VAL A 336 3.53 -2.20 3.04
CA VAL A 336 3.61 -1.38 4.26
C VAL A 336 4.95 -0.65 4.29
N ILE A 337 4.93 0.67 4.48
CA ILE A 337 6.17 1.48 4.66
C ILE A 337 6.23 2.16 6.02
N ASP A 338 5.07 2.39 6.63
CA ASP A 338 4.87 3.04 7.91
C ASP A 338 3.59 2.48 8.51
N CYS A 339 3.63 2.06 9.77
CA CYS A 339 2.46 1.57 10.48
C CYS A 339 1.45 2.69 10.79
N GLY A 340 1.90 3.95 10.82
CA GLY A 340 1.06 5.11 11.10
C GLY A 340 0.50 5.13 12.52
N TRP A 341 1.18 4.47 13.47
CA TRP A 341 0.76 4.41 14.86
C TRP A 341 1.01 5.75 15.57
N ASP A 342 0.13 6.09 16.51
CA ASP A 342 0.29 7.21 17.42
C ASP A 342 1.53 7.02 18.30
N VAL A 343 2.17 8.15 18.64
CA VAL A 343 3.33 8.18 19.54
C VAL A 343 2.89 7.76 20.94
N THR A 344 3.49 6.69 21.45
CA THR A 344 3.29 6.20 22.81
C THR A 344 4.14 6.99 23.81
N LYS A 345 5.42 7.18 23.48
CA LYS A 345 6.38 7.96 24.28
C LYS A 345 7.39 8.67 23.40
N SER A 346 7.96 9.74 23.94
CA SER A 346 9.07 10.48 23.33
C SER A 346 10.20 10.63 24.34
N LEU A 347 11.44 10.64 23.86
CA LEU A 347 12.64 10.87 24.65
C LEU A 347 13.55 11.85 23.91
N VAL A 348 13.99 12.91 24.59
CA VAL A 348 15.15 13.66 24.14
C VAL A 348 16.38 12.92 24.63
N ILE A 349 17.23 12.47 23.70
CA ILE A 349 18.35 11.59 24.04
C ILE A 349 19.28 12.29 25.05
N PRO A 350 19.53 11.72 26.26
CA PRO A 350 20.32 12.38 27.29
C PRO A 350 21.73 12.75 26.84
N GLU A 351 22.21 13.92 27.27
CA GLU A 351 23.52 14.49 26.87
C GLU A 351 24.73 13.63 27.27
N ASP A 352 24.59 12.84 28.33
CA ASP A 352 25.60 11.95 28.87
C ASP A 352 25.49 10.50 28.35
N LEU A 353 24.44 10.18 27.58
CA LEU A 353 24.28 8.86 26.99
C LEU A 353 25.41 8.57 26.00
N LYS A 354 26.13 7.47 26.24
CA LYS A 354 27.28 7.09 25.41
C LYS A 354 26.81 6.56 24.06
N SER A 355 27.64 6.73 23.04
CA SER A 355 27.38 6.07 21.75
C SER A 355 27.35 4.55 21.92
N GLY A 356 26.36 3.88 21.32
CA GLY A 356 26.13 2.45 21.48
C GLY A 356 24.81 1.99 20.88
N VAL A 357 24.52 0.70 21.09
CA VAL A 357 23.25 0.07 20.74
C VAL A 357 22.35 0.09 21.98
N TYR A 358 21.16 0.65 21.84
CA TYR A 358 20.19 0.74 22.92
C TYR A 358 18.86 0.18 22.48
N ALA A 359 18.03 -0.16 23.46
CA ALA A 359 16.63 -0.45 23.24
C ALA A 359 15.81 0.08 24.41
N VAL A 360 14.55 0.42 24.15
CA VAL A 360 13.57 0.40 25.24
C VAL A 360 13.01 -1.02 25.29
N ARG A 361 13.32 -1.74 26.37
CA ARG A 361 12.71 -3.05 26.66
C ARG A 361 11.35 -2.81 27.28
N LEU A 362 10.32 -3.40 26.70
CA LEU A 362 8.95 -3.40 27.19
C LEU A 362 8.60 -4.79 27.70
N ARG A 363 7.90 -4.87 28.84
CA ARG A 363 7.34 -6.12 29.36
C ARG A 363 5.91 -5.93 29.83
N ALA A 364 5.03 -6.84 29.46
CA ALA A 364 3.69 -6.97 30.01
C ALA A 364 3.42 -8.44 30.36
N GLY A 365 2.34 -8.73 31.10
CA GLY A 365 1.99 -10.11 31.45
C GLY A 365 3.12 -10.83 32.21
N ASP A 366 3.62 -11.94 31.65
CA ASP A 366 4.74 -12.71 32.21
C ASP A 366 6.13 -12.20 31.80
N GLY A 367 6.20 -11.24 30.86
CA GLY A 367 7.43 -10.61 30.39
C GLY A 367 8.34 -11.54 29.59
N THR A 368 7.76 -12.49 28.85
CA THR A 368 8.46 -13.47 28.02
C THR A 368 7.78 -13.67 26.66
N GLY A 369 8.52 -14.14 25.66
CA GLY A 369 7.98 -14.37 24.32
C GLY A 369 7.38 -13.09 23.73
N LEU A 370 6.16 -13.16 23.20
CA LEU A 370 5.45 -12.02 22.61
C LEU A 370 5.05 -10.92 23.62
N SER A 371 5.18 -11.17 24.93
CA SER A 371 4.89 -10.18 25.97
C SER A 371 6.12 -9.34 26.37
N GLU A 372 7.27 -9.57 25.71
CA GLU A 372 8.49 -8.77 25.80
C GLU A 372 8.89 -8.24 24.41
N GLU A 373 9.21 -6.95 24.31
CA GLU A 373 9.62 -6.30 23.05
C GLU A 373 10.82 -5.37 23.28
N TYR A 374 11.72 -5.28 22.30
CA TYR A 374 12.89 -4.41 22.34
C TYR A 374 12.84 -3.40 21.20
N LEU A 375 12.53 -2.15 21.53
CA LEU A 375 12.54 -1.05 20.56
C LEU A 375 13.96 -0.55 20.34
N VAL A 376 14.69 -1.21 19.43
CA VAL A 376 16.13 -0.97 19.20
C VAL A 376 16.39 0.34 18.44
N PHE A 377 17.38 1.11 18.88
CA PHE A 377 17.91 2.29 18.19
C PHE A 377 19.41 2.51 18.48
N PHE A 378 20.08 3.28 17.63
CA PHE A 378 21.53 3.49 17.72
C PHE A 378 21.88 4.92 18.12
N VAL A 379 22.56 5.08 19.25
CA VAL A 379 23.04 6.38 19.73
C VAL A 379 24.44 6.64 19.16
N ARG A 380 24.60 7.74 18.43
CA ARG A 380 25.87 8.23 17.89
C ARG A 380 26.40 9.38 18.74
N ALA A 381 27.72 9.47 18.84
CA ALA A 381 28.34 10.63 19.47
C ALA A 381 28.16 11.89 18.58
N LYS A 382 27.90 13.05 19.20
CA LYS A 382 27.85 14.36 18.50
C LYS A 382 29.16 14.67 17.75
N THR A 383 30.27 14.29 18.38
CA THR A 383 31.64 14.40 17.85
C THR A 383 32.36 13.08 18.09
N PRO A 384 33.39 12.73 17.30
CA PRO A 384 34.19 11.53 17.56
C PRO A 384 34.74 11.52 19.00
N ARG A 385 34.46 10.45 19.76
CA ARG A 385 34.90 10.26 21.16
C ARG A 385 35.73 8.99 21.37
N ALA A 386 35.96 8.20 20.32
CA ALA A 386 36.69 6.94 20.37
C ALA A 386 37.58 6.78 19.12
N PRO A 387 38.68 6.02 19.21
CA PRO A 387 39.55 5.74 18.05
C PRO A 387 38.95 4.73 17.06
N ILE A 388 37.85 4.07 17.43
CA ILE A 388 37.18 3.04 16.64
C ILE A 388 35.78 3.52 16.29
N ALA A 389 35.38 3.32 15.03
CA ALA A 389 34.01 3.49 14.56
C ALA A 389 33.47 2.12 14.14
N PHE A 390 32.31 1.74 14.69
CA PHE A 390 31.56 0.58 14.25
C PHE A 390 30.41 1.03 13.37
N LEU A 391 30.37 0.55 12.13
CA LEU A 391 29.28 0.81 11.19
C LEU A 391 28.24 -0.30 11.34
N VAL A 392 27.11 0.03 11.95
CA VAL A 392 25.96 -0.86 12.04
C VAL A 392 25.37 -1.03 10.63
N PRO A 393 25.15 -2.26 10.13
CA PRO A 393 24.67 -2.51 8.78
C PRO A 393 23.15 -2.31 8.66
N THR A 394 22.66 -1.11 8.99
CA THR A 394 21.21 -0.82 9.06
C THR A 394 20.49 -0.99 7.72
N ALA A 395 21.17 -0.78 6.60
CA ALA A 395 20.60 -1.06 5.28
C ALA A 395 20.35 -2.57 5.07
N THR A 396 21.22 -3.42 5.59
CA THR A 396 21.02 -4.88 5.59
C THR A 396 19.90 -5.28 6.53
N TYR A 397 19.79 -4.64 7.70
CA TYR A 397 18.65 -4.90 8.61
C TYR A 397 17.31 -4.60 7.93
N LEU A 398 17.21 -3.49 7.20
CA LEU A 398 16.00 -3.16 6.43
C LEU A 398 15.76 -4.15 5.28
N ALA A 399 16.82 -4.61 4.60
CA ALA A 399 16.68 -5.59 3.52
C ALA A 399 16.07 -6.92 4.02
N TYR A 400 16.38 -7.32 5.25
CA TYR A 400 15.89 -8.53 5.91
C TYR A 400 14.75 -8.28 6.91
N ALA A 401 14.21 -7.07 6.98
CA ALA A 401 13.20 -6.74 7.99
C ALA A 401 11.95 -7.60 7.78
N ASN A 402 11.53 -8.31 8.84
CA ASN A 402 10.34 -9.17 8.84
C ASN A 402 10.37 -10.23 7.74
N ASP A 403 11.49 -10.93 7.54
CA ASP A 403 11.62 -11.95 6.49
C ASP A 403 10.76 -13.19 6.75
N HIS A 404 10.20 -13.74 5.68
CA HIS A 404 9.34 -14.92 5.72
C HIS A 404 10.00 -16.14 5.07
N LEU A 405 11.33 -16.10 4.85
CA LEU A 405 12.05 -17.10 4.07
C LEU A 405 11.83 -18.53 4.57
N SER A 406 11.77 -18.71 5.90
CA SER A 406 11.56 -20.01 6.53
C SER A 406 10.19 -20.64 6.20
N PHE A 407 9.18 -19.83 5.86
CA PHE A 407 7.82 -20.27 5.58
C PHE A 407 7.49 -20.28 4.08
N GLU A 408 7.94 -19.27 3.34
CA GLU A 408 7.49 -19.05 1.96
C GLU A 408 8.51 -19.51 0.90
N ALA A 409 9.82 -19.45 1.21
CA ALA A 409 10.84 -19.77 0.22
C ALA A 409 11.09 -21.29 0.15
N GLN A 410 10.59 -21.93 -0.92
CA GLN A 410 10.79 -23.37 -1.17
C GLN A 410 12.27 -23.82 -1.16
N MET A 411 13.19 -22.90 -1.44
CA MET A 411 14.63 -23.15 -1.49
C MET A 411 15.35 -22.90 -0.16
N ALA A 412 14.69 -22.38 0.88
CA ALA A 412 15.34 -22.03 2.15
C ALA A 412 16.01 -23.23 2.82
N GLN A 413 15.30 -24.35 2.99
CA GLN A 413 15.85 -25.55 3.61
C GLN A 413 17.06 -26.13 2.83
N PRO A 414 17.02 -26.25 1.48
CA PRO A 414 18.21 -26.60 0.70
C PRO A 414 19.40 -25.62 0.86
N ILE A 415 19.15 -24.32 0.96
CA ILE A 415 20.19 -23.29 1.11
C ILE A 415 20.87 -23.41 2.49
N VAL A 416 20.07 -23.55 3.55
CA VAL A 416 20.56 -23.59 4.93
C VAL A 416 21.10 -24.98 5.30
N GLY A 417 20.69 -26.03 4.59
CA GLY A 417 21.18 -27.40 4.79
C GLY A 417 20.58 -28.11 6.01
N GLN A 418 19.52 -27.56 6.59
CA GLN A 418 18.76 -28.14 7.71
C GLN A 418 17.33 -27.60 7.72
N THR A 419 16.44 -28.27 8.45
CA THR A 419 15.10 -27.74 8.72
C THR A 419 15.20 -26.41 9.48
N PRO A 420 14.50 -25.34 9.06
CA PRO A 420 14.47 -24.08 9.81
C PRO A 420 14.01 -24.28 11.26
N VAL A 421 14.64 -23.56 12.18
CA VAL A 421 14.20 -23.44 13.56
C VAL A 421 13.54 -22.08 13.67
N VAL A 422 12.26 -22.05 14.03
CA VAL A 422 11.44 -20.84 14.10
C VAL A 422 11.03 -20.55 15.54
N THR A 423 10.77 -19.28 15.82
CA THR A 423 10.34 -18.73 17.10
C THR A 423 8.84 -18.35 17.08
N GLU A 424 8.29 -17.99 18.23
CA GLU A 424 6.91 -17.48 18.32
C GLU A 424 6.73 -16.17 17.54
N THR A 425 7.76 -15.30 17.54
CA THR A 425 7.77 -14.06 16.75
C THR A 425 7.69 -14.33 15.26
N ASP A 426 8.44 -15.32 14.75
CA ASP A 426 8.40 -15.71 13.34
C ASP A 426 6.99 -16.17 12.92
N ILE A 427 6.30 -16.90 13.80
CA ILE A 427 4.92 -17.35 13.58
C ILE A 427 3.94 -16.16 13.58
N GLU A 428 4.08 -15.24 14.53
CA GLU A 428 3.20 -14.07 14.63
C GLU A 428 3.35 -13.14 13.42
N ILE A 429 4.59 -12.86 13.00
CA ILE A 429 4.88 -12.05 11.82
C ILE A 429 4.28 -12.70 10.57
N HIS A 430 4.47 -14.02 10.39
CA HIS A 430 3.92 -14.73 9.23
C HIS A 430 2.37 -14.72 9.17
N GLN A 431 1.70 -14.68 10.32
CA GLN A 431 0.23 -14.64 10.39
C GLN A 431 -0.35 -13.23 10.20
N SER A 432 0.49 -12.19 10.30
CA SER A 432 0.04 -10.81 10.50
C SER A 432 0.59 -9.89 9.40
N PRO A 433 -0.21 -9.55 8.36
CA PRO A 433 0.25 -8.71 7.26
C PRO A 433 0.58 -7.26 7.67
N GLU A 434 0.21 -6.85 8.89
CA GLU A 434 0.45 -5.51 9.43
C GLU A 434 1.93 -5.18 9.67
N PHE A 435 2.81 -6.19 9.68
CA PHE A 435 4.26 -5.99 9.81
C PHE A 435 4.97 -5.75 8.47
N GLY A 436 4.27 -5.90 7.34
CA GLY A 436 4.90 -5.81 6.02
C GLY A 436 5.81 -7.01 5.72
N ARG A 437 6.71 -6.85 4.75
CA ARG A 437 7.54 -7.93 4.18
C ARG A 437 8.99 -7.47 3.99
N SER A 438 9.88 -8.45 3.92
CA SER A 438 11.30 -8.26 3.57
C SER A 438 11.49 -8.08 2.07
N THR A 439 12.61 -7.47 1.67
CA THR A 439 13.02 -7.39 0.25
C THR A 439 13.39 -8.75 -0.36
N TYR A 440 13.48 -9.79 0.47
CA TYR A 440 13.69 -11.17 0.04
C TYR A 440 12.39 -11.95 -0.17
N ASP A 441 11.25 -11.38 0.24
CA ASP A 441 9.95 -11.97 0.08
C ASP A 441 9.31 -11.52 -1.25
N HIS A 442 8.12 -12.02 -1.52
CA HIS A 442 7.28 -11.55 -2.60
C HIS A 442 5.99 -10.96 -2.03
N HIS A 443 5.46 -9.94 -2.69
CA HIS A 443 4.07 -9.55 -2.54
C HIS A 443 3.14 -10.74 -2.85
N HIS A 444 1.91 -10.70 -2.35
CA HIS A 444 0.92 -11.77 -2.58
C HIS A 444 0.67 -12.05 -4.07
N ASP A 445 0.86 -11.06 -4.95
CA ASP A 445 0.74 -11.20 -6.40
C ASP A 445 1.98 -11.81 -7.08
N GLY A 446 3.04 -12.07 -6.32
CA GLY A 446 4.28 -12.67 -6.78
C GLY A 446 5.34 -11.69 -7.28
N ALA A 447 5.09 -10.38 -7.19
CA ALA A 447 6.14 -9.37 -7.42
C ALA A 447 7.15 -9.38 -6.26
N GLY A 448 8.42 -9.04 -6.53
CA GLY A 448 9.39 -8.80 -5.46
C GLY A 448 9.08 -7.49 -4.74
N VAL A 449 9.30 -7.45 -3.43
CA VAL A 449 9.05 -6.28 -2.56
C VAL A 449 10.07 -5.17 -2.77
#